data_AF-A0A350J8F1-F1
#
_entry.id   AF-A0A350J8F1-F1
#
_cell.length_a   1.000
_cell.length_b   1.000
_cell.length_c   1.000
_cell.angle_alpha   90.00
_cell.angle_beta   90.00
_cell.angle_gamma   90.00
#
_symmetry.space_group_name_H-M   'P 1'
#
loop_
_entity.id
_entity.type
_entity.pdbx_description
1 polymer ?
#
loop_
_entity_poly.entity_id
_entity_poly.type
_entity_poly.pdbx_seq_one_letter_code
_entity_poly.pdbx_strand_id
1 'polypeptide(L)'
;MQKRNCHKCNCEYEYNESGNMMIFCPNCKHSDLLCCDFGFGPVTPCNIDLGAENVAKVISEEDGYRLISEKFRLDRKLTSRYMEALGEAGNLISDLL
;
A
#
# COMPACT_ATOMS: atom_id res chain seq x y z
N MET A 1 7.54 9.77 12.08
CA MET A 1 6.92 10.37 10.88
C MET A 1 8.02 10.96 10.03
N GLN A 2 7.96 10.72 8.74
CA GLN A 2 8.90 11.23 7.74
C GLN A 2 8.19 12.22 6.82
N LYS A 3 8.94 13.09 6.15
CA LYS A 3 8.44 14.05 5.17
C LYS A 3 9.03 13.76 3.79
N ARG A 4 8.23 13.95 2.75
CA ARG A 4 8.70 13.87 1.36
C ARG A 4 7.86 14.72 0.42
N ASN A 5 8.43 15.04 -0.73
CA ASN A 5 7.72 15.65 -1.84
C ASN A 5 7.20 14.56 -2.77
N CYS A 6 5.92 14.63 -3.15
CA CYS A 6 5.36 13.70 -4.12
C CYS A 6 6.02 13.86 -5.49
N HIS A 7 6.46 12.75 -6.12
CA HIS A 7 7.08 12.76 -7.45
C HIS A 7 6.14 13.24 -8.55
N LYS A 8 4.82 13.19 -8.32
CA LYS A 8 3.81 13.61 -9.31
C LYS A 8 3.35 15.05 -9.14
N CYS A 9 2.92 15.45 -7.94
CA CYS A 9 2.34 16.79 -7.71
C CYS A 9 3.29 17.76 -7.00
N ASN A 10 4.47 17.30 -6.58
CA ASN A 10 5.48 18.08 -5.86
C ASN A 10 5.03 18.69 -4.52
N CYS A 11 3.83 18.33 -4.02
CA CYS A 11 3.39 18.73 -2.69
C CYS A 11 4.14 17.92 -1.62
N GLU A 12 4.58 18.61 -0.57
CA GLU A 12 5.10 17.97 0.65
C GLU A 12 3.96 17.23 1.36
N TYR A 13 4.24 16.05 1.88
CA TYR A 13 3.35 15.33 2.78
C TYR A 13 4.12 14.48 3.79
N GLU A 14 3.46 14.19 4.90
CA GLU A 14 3.97 13.34 5.97
C GLU A 14 3.49 11.90 5.80
N TYR A 15 4.33 10.95 6.20
CA TYR A 15 3.99 9.53 6.20
C TYR A 15 4.64 8.76 7.37
N ASN A 16 4.13 7.57 7.63
CA ASN A 16 4.69 6.64 8.60
C ASN A 16 5.58 5.62 7.90
N GLU A 17 6.82 5.51 8.37
CA GLU A 17 7.75 4.51 7.86
C GLU A 17 7.47 3.16 8.53
N SER A 18 7.36 2.10 7.72
CA SER A 18 7.23 0.73 8.20
C SER A 18 7.97 -0.23 7.26
N GLY A 19 8.25 -1.45 7.74
CA GLY A 19 9.11 -2.41 7.03
C GLY A 19 8.59 -2.79 5.63
N ASN A 20 7.27 -2.89 5.45
CA ASN A 20 6.65 -3.06 4.14
C ASN A 20 5.47 -2.10 4.02
N MET A 21 5.55 -1.18 3.07
CA MET A 21 4.56 -0.12 2.87
C MET A 21 4.42 0.30 1.41
N MET A 22 3.21 0.67 1.04
CA MET A 22 2.85 1.45 -0.13
C MET A 22 2.24 2.76 0.33
N ILE A 23 2.65 3.88 -0.25
CA ILE A 23 2.21 5.20 0.16
C ILE A 23 1.62 5.95 -1.02
N PHE A 24 0.36 6.34 -0.85
CA PHE A 24 -0.35 7.25 -1.72
C PHE A 24 -0.18 8.69 -1.23
N CYS A 25 0.06 9.61 -2.16
CA CYS A 25 0.08 11.03 -1.84
C CYS A 25 -1.32 11.50 -1.41
N PRO A 26 -1.47 12.16 -0.23
CA PRO A 26 -2.78 12.64 0.21
C PRO A 26 -3.37 13.72 -0.69
N ASN A 27 -2.54 14.44 -1.45
CA ASN A 27 -2.96 15.54 -2.31
C ASN A 27 -3.44 15.08 -3.69
N CYS A 28 -2.69 14.20 -4.36
CA CYS A 28 -3.00 13.78 -5.75
C CYS A 28 -3.39 12.31 -5.90
N LYS A 29 -3.46 11.56 -4.78
CA LYS A 29 -3.83 10.13 -4.71
C LYS A 29 -2.99 9.21 -5.59
N HIS A 30 -1.82 9.67 -6.02
CA HIS A 30 -0.88 8.83 -6.77
C HIS A 30 -0.06 7.96 -5.81
N SER A 31 0.15 6.69 -6.16
CA SER A 31 1.11 5.82 -5.47
C SER A 31 2.52 6.37 -5.68
N ASP A 32 3.11 6.90 -4.62
CA ASP A 32 4.35 7.68 -4.67
C ASP A 32 5.55 6.92 -4.09
N LEU A 33 5.30 5.95 -3.20
CA LEU A 33 6.33 5.09 -2.64
C LEU A 33 5.84 3.65 -2.53
N LEU A 34 6.73 2.73 -2.86
CA LEU A 34 6.61 1.32 -2.53
C LEU A 34 7.94 0.89 -1.89
N CYS A 35 7.91 0.51 -0.62
CA CYS A 35 9.04 0.00 0.11
C CYS A 35 8.68 -1.39 0.63
N CYS A 36 9.38 -2.42 0.18
CA CYS A 36 9.08 -3.80 0.50
C CYS A 36 10.39 -4.57 0.60
N ASP A 37 10.71 -5.08 1.78
CA ASP A 37 11.89 -5.90 1.98
C ASP A 37 11.69 -7.26 1.31
N PHE A 38 12.45 -7.49 0.24
CA PHE A 38 12.42 -8.74 -0.51
C PHE A 38 13.43 -9.73 0.09
N GLY A 39 12.92 -10.80 0.70
CA GLY A 39 13.71 -11.94 1.21
C GLY A 39 13.20 -13.29 0.67
N PHE A 40 13.63 -14.41 1.27
CA PHE A 40 13.19 -15.77 0.92
C PHE A 40 11.71 -16.07 1.26
N GLY A 41 10.89 -15.07 1.55
CA GLY A 41 9.50 -15.20 2.03
C GLY A 41 8.54 -14.15 1.46
N PRO A 42 7.23 -14.29 1.71
CA PRO A 42 6.21 -13.40 1.17
C PRO A 42 6.35 -11.98 1.72
N VAL A 43 6.17 -10.98 0.84
CA VAL A 43 6.19 -9.56 1.16
C VAL A 43 4.95 -9.17 1.96
N THR A 44 4.91 -9.53 3.24
CA THR A 44 3.74 -9.35 4.11
C THR A 44 4.11 -9.22 5.59
N PRO A 45 3.31 -8.50 6.39
CA PRO A 45 2.20 -7.64 5.96
C PRO A 45 2.70 -6.35 5.32
N CYS A 46 2.04 -5.89 4.25
CA CYS A 46 2.35 -4.62 3.59
C CYS A 46 1.23 -3.59 3.86
N ASN A 47 1.59 -2.49 4.51
CA ASN A 47 0.64 -1.41 4.80
C ASN A 47 0.39 -0.57 3.55
N ILE A 48 -0.85 -0.11 3.36
CA ILE A 48 -1.20 0.85 2.32
C ILE A 48 -1.70 2.12 3.01
N ASP A 49 -0.93 3.19 2.86
CA ASP A 49 -1.14 4.45 3.56
C ASP A 49 -1.48 5.58 2.60
N LEU A 50 -2.35 6.50 3.01
CA LEU A 50 -2.60 7.79 2.37
C LEU A 50 -1.93 8.88 3.22
N GLY A 51 -0.72 9.27 2.85
CA GLY A 51 0.14 10.07 3.72
C GLY A 51 0.45 9.31 5.02
N ALA A 52 0.05 9.87 6.16
CA ALA A 52 0.25 9.26 7.48
C ALA A 52 -0.93 8.38 7.94
N GLU A 53 -2.01 8.32 7.17
CA GLU A 53 -3.20 7.52 7.51
C GLU A 53 -3.11 6.13 6.87
N ASN A 54 -3.16 5.06 7.67
CA ASN A 54 -3.31 3.71 7.12
C ASN A 54 -4.74 3.53 6.58
N VAL A 55 -4.85 3.18 5.29
CA VAL A 55 -6.15 3.00 4.63
C VAL A 55 -6.42 1.55 4.26
N ALA A 56 -5.38 0.73 4.10
CA ALA A 56 -5.54 -0.70 3.88
C ALA A 56 -4.26 -1.47 4.28
N LYS A 57 -4.34 -2.80 4.24
CA LYS A 57 -3.19 -3.70 4.41
C LYS A 57 -3.33 -4.93 3.51
N VAL A 58 -2.20 -5.42 3.03
CA VAL A 58 -2.08 -6.71 2.35
C VAL A 58 -1.46 -7.71 3.31
N ILE A 59 -2.14 -8.83 3.54
CA ILE A 59 -1.65 -9.95 4.35
C ILE A 59 -1.42 -11.18 3.47
N SER A 60 -0.54 -12.08 3.92
CA SER A 60 -0.38 -13.40 3.30
C SER A 60 -1.30 -14.39 3.99
N GLU A 61 -1.86 -15.28 3.20
CA GLU A 61 -2.59 -16.47 3.62
C GLU A 61 -1.91 -17.70 3.01
N GLU A 62 -2.25 -18.91 3.47
CA GLU A 62 -1.63 -20.16 2.98
C GLU A 62 -1.73 -20.32 1.45
N ASP A 63 -2.78 -19.76 0.85
CA ASP A 63 -3.10 -19.94 -0.57
C ASP A 63 -3.04 -18.63 -1.40
N GLY A 64 -2.46 -17.56 -0.85
CA GLY A 64 -2.26 -16.31 -1.57
C GLY A 64 -2.15 -15.06 -0.71
N TYR A 65 -2.72 -13.97 -1.21
CA TYR A 65 -2.67 -12.66 -0.58
C TYR A 65 -4.09 -12.10 -0.45
N ARG A 66 -4.31 -11.30 0.59
CA ARG A 66 -5.61 -10.69 0.87
C ARG A 66 -5.46 -9.23 1.21
N LEU A 67 -6.26 -8.39 0.56
CA LEU A 67 -6.38 -6.96 0.79
C LEU A 67 -7.53 -6.69 1.76
N ILE A 68 -7.23 -6.03 2.87
CA ILE A 68 -8.18 -5.66 3.90
C ILE A 68 -8.16 -4.14 4.09
N SER A 69 -9.33 -3.51 4.02
CA SER A 69 -9.53 -2.10 4.37
C SER A 69 -10.84 -1.94 5.13
N GLU A 70 -10.75 -1.54 6.39
CA GLU A 70 -11.94 -1.17 7.18
C GLU A 70 -12.57 0.13 6.64
N LYS A 71 -11.73 1.09 6.25
CA LYS A 71 -12.14 2.40 5.72
C LYS A 71 -13.05 2.26 4.49
N PHE A 72 -12.71 1.36 3.58
CA PHE A 72 -13.48 1.12 2.35
C PHE A 72 -14.42 -0.07 2.45
N ARG A 73 -14.54 -0.72 3.62
CA ARG A 73 -15.28 -1.99 3.82
C ARG A 73 -14.91 -3.04 2.77
N LEU A 74 -13.61 -3.13 2.48
CA LEU A 74 -13.04 -4.03 1.50
C LEU A 74 -12.37 -5.19 2.22
N ASP A 75 -12.74 -6.40 1.84
CA ASP A 75 -12.06 -7.62 2.24
C ASP A 75 -12.03 -8.55 1.03
N ARG A 76 -10.87 -8.64 0.37
CA ARG A 76 -10.76 -9.28 -0.95
C ARG A 76 -9.49 -10.09 -1.08
N LYS A 77 -9.65 -11.34 -1.49
CA LYS A 77 -8.54 -12.17 -1.94
C LYS A 77 -8.00 -11.66 -3.28
N LEU A 78 -6.70 -11.47 -3.34
CA LEU A 78 -5.99 -11.03 -4.53
C LEU A 78 -5.71 -12.23 -5.43
N THR A 79 -5.73 -11.99 -6.74
CA THR A 79 -5.49 -13.03 -7.73
C THR A 79 -4.00 -13.23 -8.01
N SER A 80 -3.23 -12.15 -7.92
CA SER A 80 -1.81 -12.11 -8.20
C SER A 80 -0.99 -12.56 -6.99
N ARG A 81 0.32 -12.81 -7.20
CA ARG A 81 1.24 -13.24 -6.13
C ARG A 81 2.45 -12.31 -6.03
N TYR A 82 3.12 -12.34 -4.87
CA TYR A 82 4.35 -11.59 -4.63
C TYR A 82 4.18 -10.09 -4.93
N MET A 83 5.08 -9.49 -5.73
CA MET A 83 5.02 -8.08 -6.10
C MET A 83 3.80 -7.72 -6.95
N GLU A 84 3.29 -8.65 -7.76
CA GLU A 84 2.09 -8.41 -8.57
C GLU A 84 0.85 -8.27 -7.68
N ALA A 85 0.79 -8.98 -6.55
CA ALA A 85 -0.28 -8.80 -5.56
C ALA A 85 -0.29 -7.39 -4.98
N LEU A 86 0.88 -6.80 -4.74
CA LEU A 86 0.97 -5.42 -4.26
C LEU A 86 0.53 -4.42 -5.34
N GLY A 87 0.89 -4.66 -6.60
CA GLY A 87 0.39 -3.87 -7.73
C GLY A 87 -1.13 -3.95 -7.88
N GLU A 88 -1.70 -5.15 -7.81
CA GLU A 88 -3.16 -5.37 -7.82
C GLU A 88 -3.84 -4.63 -6.67
N ALA A 89 -3.31 -4.75 -5.44
CA ALA A 89 -3.85 -4.07 -4.28
C ALA A 89 -3.76 -2.54 -4.41
N GLY A 90 -2.64 -2.03 -4.91
CA GLY A 90 -2.44 -0.61 -5.17
C GLY A 90 -3.45 -0.06 -6.17
N ASN A 91 -3.70 -0.77 -7.28
CA ASN A 91 -4.71 -0.38 -8.25
C ASN A 91 -6.12 -0.36 -7.64
N LEU A 92 -6.48 -1.40 -6.89
CA LEU A 92 -7.79 -1.47 -6.23
C LEU A 92 -8.01 -0.33 -5.23
N ILE A 93 -7.00 0.02 -4.43
CA ILE A 93 -7.09 1.15 -3.51
C ILE A 93 -7.09 2.48 -4.26
N SER A 94 -6.30 2.61 -5.33
CA SER A 94 -6.29 3.82 -6.15
C SER A 94 -7.64 4.14 -6.78
N ASP A 95 -8.42 3.12 -7.16
CA ASP A 95 -9.77 3.29 -7.71
C ASP A 95 -10.81 3.74 -6.65
N LEU A 96 -10.47 3.59 -5.36
CA LEU A 96 -11.34 3.92 -4.21
C LEU A 96 -10.98 5.25 -3.53
N LEU A 97 -9.82 5.82 -3.86
CA LEU A 97 -9.28 7.07 -3.29
C LEU A 97 -9.75 8.33 -4.04
#